data_AF-A0AAD7C719-F1
#
_entry.id   AF-A0AAD7C719-F1
#
_cell.length_a   1.000
_cell.length_b   1.000
_cell.length_c   1.000
_cell.angle_alpha   90.00
_cell.angle_beta   90.00
_cell.angle_gamma   90.00
#
_symmetry.space_group_name_H-M   'P 1'
#
loop_
_entity.id
_entity.type
_entity.pdbx_description
1 polymer ?
#
loop_
_entity_poly.entity_id
_entity_poly.type
_entity_poly.pdbx_seq_one_letter_code
_entity_poly.pdbx_strand_id
1 'polypeptide(L)'
;MLNVHSRSTVAVLFTETGIMPLRPRRVRVLLGYLAYLLKLPRSSYARAALDSSIELAAKFPRKRSWAKDLATAISRLPFACPPLPLTHDTTHEEVEKYSELLEKCCLQWLQALVDTSHKLYLLRGRLEPQKNKPPAQVTATMRHYLSMVPTQSHREAVSSILMSTHQLGVEVLRYVDHAHPRLERERRLCCLCAH
;
A
#
# COMPACT_ATOMS: atom_id res chain seq x y z
N MET A 1 17.41 6.91 -5.67
CA MET A 1 16.11 7.05 -6.39
C MET A 1 14.97 7.10 -5.35
N LEU A 2 14.83 8.22 -4.63
CA LEU A 2 14.30 8.33 -3.25
C LEU A 2 15.38 7.94 -2.24
N ASN A 3 16.00 8.92 -1.57
CA ASN A 3 16.98 8.70 -0.51
C ASN A 3 16.25 8.25 0.78
N VAL A 4 15.66 7.04 0.74
CA VAL A 4 14.80 6.52 1.81
C VAL A 4 15.67 6.03 2.96
N HIS A 5 15.73 6.81 4.04
CA HIS A 5 16.40 6.40 5.27
C HIS A 5 15.61 5.30 6.00
N SER A 6 16.29 4.48 6.82
CA SER A 6 15.66 3.51 7.74
C SER A 6 14.61 4.11 8.70
N ARG A 7 14.61 5.43 8.87
CA ARG A 7 13.66 6.17 9.70
C ARG A 7 12.44 6.65 8.90
N SER A 8 12.41 6.47 7.59
CA SER A 8 11.28 6.88 6.74
C SER A 8 10.10 5.91 6.86
N THR A 9 8.90 6.42 6.62
CA THR A 9 7.69 5.59 6.64
C THR A 9 7.58 4.87 5.31
N VAL A 10 7.56 3.52 5.32
CA VAL A 10 7.49 2.70 4.10
C VAL A 10 6.25 3.01 3.25
N ALA A 11 5.15 3.48 3.86
CA ALA A 11 3.95 3.91 3.14
C ALA A 11 4.26 4.94 2.03
N VAL A 12 5.21 5.84 2.27
CA VAL A 12 5.58 6.90 1.31
C VAL A 12 6.16 6.31 0.02
N LEU A 13 6.89 5.20 0.12
CA LEU A 13 7.38 4.51 -1.07
C LEU A 13 6.21 4.17 -2.00
N PHE A 14 5.13 3.62 -1.46
CA PHE A 14 3.98 3.19 -2.25
C PHE A 14 3.13 4.37 -2.73
N THR A 15 2.89 5.37 -1.87
CA THR A 15 2.07 6.54 -2.24
C THR A 15 2.74 7.43 -3.27
N GLU A 16 4.07 7.56 -3.23
CA GLU A 16 4.83 8.44 -4.13
C GLU A 16 5.23 7.77 -5.45
N THR A 17 5.41 6.45 -5.48
CA THR A 17 5.75 5.73 -6.72
C THR A 17 4.54 5.15 -7.44
N GLY A 18 3.40 5.03 -6.76
CA GLY A 18 2.23 4.32 -7.28
C GLY A 18 2.41 2.79 -7.27
N ILE A 19 3.51 2.27 -6.71
CA ILE A 19 3.75 0.83 -6.64
C ILE A 19 2.87 0.23 -5.54
N MET A 20 2.15 -0.84 -5.87
CA MET A 20 1.36 -1.59 -4.89
C MET A 20 2.28 -2.36 -3.92
N PRO A 21 2.00 -2.35 -2.61
CA PRO A 21 2.72 -3.18 -1.64
C PRO A 21 2.71 -4.66 -2.01
N LEU A 22 3.80 -5.37 -1.69
CA LEU A 22 4.02 -6.73 -2.19
C LEU A 22 2.94 -7.73 -1.75
N ARG A 23 2.44 -7.65 -0.50
CA ARG A 23 1.41 -8.57 0.02
C ARG A 23 0.09 -8.48 -0.76
N PRO A 24 -0.59 -7.32 -0.87
CA PRO A 24 -1.79 -7.20 -1.69
C PRO A 24 -1.53 -7.49 -3.17
N ARG A 25 -0.34 -7.14 -3.70
CA ARG A 25 0.03 -7.46 -5.08
C ARG A 25 0.05 -8.96 -5.36
N ARG A 26 0.60 -9.76 -4.44
CA ARG A 26 0.62 -11.23 -4.54
C ARG A 26 -0.80 -11.80 -4.50
N VAL A 27 -1.65 -11.31 -3.61
CA VAL A 27 -3.06 -11.75 -3.55
C VAL A 27 -3.78 -11.42 -4.86
N ARG A 28 -3.60 -10.22 -5.41
CA ARG A 28 -4.17 -9.84 -6.72
C ARG A 28 -3.73 -10.78 -7.86
N VAL A 29 -2.47 -11.21 -7.87
CA VAL A 29 -2.00 -12.21 -8.85
C VAL A 29 -2.72 -13.55 -8.66
N LEU A 30 -2.89 -14.01 -7.41
CA LEU A 30 -3.64 -15.23 -7.11
C LEU A 30 -5.11 -15.13 -7.53
N LEU A 31 -5.75 -13.98 -7.33
CA LEU A 31 -7.12 -13.73 -7.79
C LEU A 31 -7.23 -13.75 -9.32
N GLY A 32 -6.24 -13.22 -10.03
CA GLY A 32 -6.17 -13.33 -11.50
C GLY A 32 -6.06 -14.78 -11.97
N TYR A 33 -5.24 -15.58 -11.30
CA TYR A 33 -5.15 -17.02 -11.57
C TYR A 33 -6.45 -17.76 -11.23
N LEU A 34 -7.11 -17.39 -10.14
CA LEU A 34 -8.43 -17.92 -9.79
C LEU A 34 -9.46 -17.63 -10.88
N ALA A 35 -9.55 -16.37 -11.33
CA ALA A 35 -10.47 -15.98 -12.39
C ALA A 35 -10.22 -16.76 -13.68
N TYR A 36 -8.95 -17.03 -14.01
CA TYR A 36 -8.57 -17.91 -15.12
C TYR A 36 -9.09 -19.35 -14.90
N LEU A 37 -8.83 -19.96 -13.75
CA LEU A 37 -9.32 -21.31 -13.44
C LEU A 37 -10.84 -21.40 -13.49
N LEU A 38 -11.54 -20.35 -13.06
CA LEU A 38 -12.99 -20.29 -13.07
C LEU A 38 -13.58 -20.25 -14.49
N LYS A 39 -12.84 -19.70 -15.46
CA LYS A 39 -13.23 -19.65 -16.88
C LYS A 39 -13.02 -20.99 -17.62
N LEU A 40 -12.20 -21.89 -17.08
CA LEU A 40 -11.94 -23.19 -17.69
C LEU A 40 -13.16 -24.12 -17.62
N PRO A 41 -13.35 -25.00 -18.62
CA PRO A 41 -14.41 -26.02 -18.55
C PRO A 41 -14.17 -26.96 -17.37
N ARG A 42 -15.25 -27.46 -16.76
CA ARG A 42 -15.18 -28.39 -15.61
C ARG A 42 -14.47 -29.71 -15.91
N SER A 43 -14.36 -30.08 -17.18
CA SER A 43 -13.58 -31.25 -17.63
C SER A 43 -12.06 -31.03 -17.58
N SER A 44 -11.58 -29.80 -17.45
CA SER A 44 -10.15 -29.51 -17.31
C SER A 44 -9.63 -29.96 -15.95
N TYR A 45 -8.47 -30.62 -15.93
CA TYR A 45 -7.79 -31.02 -14.69
C TYR A 45 -7.58 -29.85 -13.74
N ALA A 46 -7.25 -28.66 -14.26
CA ALA A 46 -7.02 -27.47 -13.44
C ALA A 46 -8.31 -26.99 -12.74
N ARG A 47 -9.46 -27.10 -13.42
CA ARG A 47 -10.77 -26.76 -12.83
C ARG A 47 -11.22 -27.82 -11.84
N ALA A 48 -11.05 -29.11 -12.16
CA ALA A 48 -11.33 -30.21 -11.25
C ALA A 48 -10.49 -30.15 -9.96
N ALA A 49 -9.22 -29.75 -10.06
CA ALA A 49 -8.34 -29.53 -8.92
C ALA A 49 -8.81 -28.35 -8.04
N LEU A 50 -9.28 -27.25 -8.66
CA LEU A 50 -9.89 -26.14 -7.93
C LEU A 50 -11.14 -26.58 -7.17
N ASP A 51 -12.07 -27.26 -7.84
CA ASP A 51 -13.30 -27.76 -7.22
C ASP A 51 -12.98 -28.69 -6.04
N SER A 52 -12.04 -29.62 -6.21
CA SER A 52 -11.55 -30.48 -5.12
C SER A 52 -10.95 -29.67 -3.96
N SER A 53 -10.26 -28.57 -4.26
CA SER A 53 -9.69 -27.66 -3.25
C SER A 53 -10.75 -26.95 -2.42
N ILE A 54 -11.83 -26.51 -3.07
CA ILE A 54 -13.00 -25.87 -2.46
C ILE A 54 -13.72 -26.87 -1.56
N GLU A 55 -13.96 -28.08 -2.05
CA GLU A 55 -14.60 -29.15 -1.28
C GLU A 55 -13.78 -29.52 -0.04
N LEU A 56 -12.46 -29.66 -0.17
CA LEU A 56 -11.55 -29.92 0.94
C LEU A 56 -11.59 -28.81 1.99
N ALA A 57 -11.65 -27.54 1.55
CA ALA A 57 -11.75 -26.40 2.46
C ALA A 57 -13.08 -26.39 3.24
N ALA A 58 -14.18 -26.78 2.58
CA ALA A 58 -15.51 -26.83 3.19
C ALA A 58 -15.68 -28.01 4.15
N LYS A 59 -15.26 -29.22 3.75
CA LYS A 59 -15.50 -30.46 4.52
C LYS A 59 -14.46 -30.71 5.62
N PHE A 60 -13.21 -30.30 5.43
CA PHE A 60 -12.11 -30.67 6.32
C PHE A 60 -11.31 -29.45 6.81
N PRO A 61 -11.77 -28.75 7.87
CA PRO A 61 -11.13 -27.52 8.36
C PRO A 61 -9.66 -27.67 8.75
N ARG A 62 -9.18 -28.88 9.06
CA ARG A 62 -7.78 -29.11 9.46
C ARG A 62 -6.84 -29.44 8.30
N LYS A 63 -7.37 -29.74 7.11
CA LYS A 63 -6.55 -30.04 5.93
C LYS A 63 -6.11 -28.75 5.24
N ARG A 64 -4.96 -28.82 4.58
CA ARG A 64 -4.44 -27.72 3.74
C ARG A 64 -5.02 -27.87 2.35
N SER A 65 -5.45 -26.77 1.76
CA SER A 65 -5.91 -26.70 0.39
C SER A 65 -5.60 -25.31 -0.16
N TRP A 66 -5.44 -25.23 -1.47
CA TRP A 66 -5.19 -23.96 -2.16
C TRP A 66 -6.27 -22.91 -1.86
N ALA A 67 -7.55 -23.30 -1.80
CA ALA A 67 -8.67 -22.41 -1.42
C ALA A 67 -8.49 -21.83 0.00
N LYS A 68 -8.05 -22.65 0.96
CA LYS A 68 -7.78 -22.20 2.33
C LYS A 68 -6.54 -21.32 2.44
N ASP A 69 -5.51 -21.61 1.64
CA ASP A 69 -4.30 -20.80 1.57
C ASP A 69 -4.62 -19.41 1.02
N LEU A 70 -5.52 -19.29 0.03
CA LEU A 70 -6.03 -18.02 -0.47
C LEU A 70 -6.75 -17.22 0.62
N ALA A 71 -7.69 -17.84 1.34
CA ALA A 71 -8.38 -17.20 2.46
C ALA A 71 -7.40 -16.73 3.56
N THR A 72 -6.39 -17.54 3.85
CA THR A 72 -5.32 -17.21 4.81
C THR A 72 -4.43 -16.08 4.32
N ALA A 73 -4.14 -16.01 3.02
CA ALA A 73 -3.36 -14.93 2.43
C ALA A 73 -4.10 -13.59 2.53
N ILE A 74 -5.41 -13.59 2.27
CA ILE A 74 -6.30 -12.43 2.45
C ILE A 74 -6.33 -12.00 3.92
N SER A 75 -6.50 -12.94 4.85
CA SER A 75 -6.59 -12.62 6.29
C SER A 75 -5.27 -12.08 6.88
N ARG A 76 -4.14 -12.32 6.20
CA ARG A 76 -2.79 -11.86 6.60
C ARG A 76 -2.40 -10.51 5.96
N LEU A 77 -3.30 -9.89 5.20
CA LEU A 77 -3.08 -8.55 4.69
C LEU A 77 -2.91 -7.57 5.88
N PRO A 78 -2.09 -6.52 5.71
CA PRO A 78 -1.86 -5.53 6.78
C PRO A 78 -3.05 -4.60 7.02
N PHE A 79 -4.19 -4.87 6.38
CA PHE A 79 -5.43 -4.11 6.46
C PHE A 79 -6.62 -5.06 6.43
N ALA A 80 -7.76 -4.60 6.97
CA ALA A 80 -9.00 -5.35 6.94
C ALA A 80 -9.53 -5.42 5.51
N CYS A 81 -9.77 -6.64 5.03
CA CYS A 81 -10.44 -6.91 3.77
C CYS A 81 -11.54 -7.96 4.04
N PRO A 82 -12.74 -7.82 3.47
CA PRO A 82 -13.79 -8.82 3.64
C PRO A 82 -13.31 -10.21 3.20
N PRO A 83 -13.73 -11.29 3.87
CA PRO A 83 -13.41 -12.64 3.41
C PRO A 83 -14.01 -12.87 2.01
N LEU A 84 -13.30 -13.62 1.16
CA LEU A 84 -13.81 -14.09 -0.12
C LEU A 84 -14.44 -15.48 0.08
N PRO A 85 -15.78 -15.62 0.08
CA PRO A 85 -16.44 -16.92 0.18
C PRO A 85 -16.26 -17.67 -1.14
N LEU A 86 -15.27 -18.57 -1.20
CA LEU A 86 -15.04 -19.39 -2.37
C LEU A 86 -15.93 -20.64 -2.33
N THR A 87 -16.84 -20.75 -3.28
CA THR A 87 -17.79 -21.87 -3.44
C THR A 87 -17.73 -22.40 -4.87
N HIS A 88 -18.40 -23.52 -5.15
CA HIS A 88 -18.45 -24.08 -6.51
C HIS A 88 -19.20 -23.18 -7.50
N ASP A 89 -20.09 -22.32 -6.98
CA ASP A 89 -20.90 -21.39 -7.77
C ASP A 89 -20.20 -20.04 -7.95
N THR A 90 -19.04 -19.82 -7.31
CA THR A 90 -18.28 -18.59 -7.45
C THR A 90 -17.89 -18.37 -8.90
N THR A 91 -18.24 -17.19 -9.41
CA THR A 91 -18.00 -16.82 -10.81
C THR A 91 -16.71 -16.03 -10.96
N HIS A 92 -16.15 -16.01 -12.17
CA HIS A 92 -14.94 -15.22 -12.43
C HIS A 92 -15.21 -13.72 -12.27
N GLU A 93 -16.41 -13.23 -12.57
CA GLU A 93 -16.81 -11.84 -12.41
C GLU A 93 -16.82 -11.39 -10.95
N GLU A 94 -17.26 -12.26 -10.03
CA GLU A 94 -17.21 -12.01 -8.59
C GLU A 94 -15.76 -11.87 -8.10
N VAL A 95 -14.85 -12.69 -8.62
CA VAL A 95 -13.42 -12.62 -8.29
C VAL A 95 -12.77 -11.36 -8.85
N GLU A 96 -13.14 -10.94 -10.06
CA GLU A 96 -12.69 -9.68 -10.65
C GLU A 96 -13.18 -8.47 -9.82
N LYS A 97 -14.46 -8.44 -9.43
CA LYS A 97 -15.02 -7.43 -8.51
C LYS A 97 -14.32 -7.42 -7.15
N TYR A 98 -14.01 -8.59 -6.60
CA TYR A 98 -13.27 -8.69 -5.35
C TYR A 98 -11.83 -8.17 -5.48
N SER A 99 -11.18 -8.35 -6.64
CA SER A 99 -9.87 -7.78 -6.91
C SER A 99 -9.89 -6.24 -6.90
N GLU A 100 -10.92 -5.62 -7.45
CA GLU A 100 -11.12 -4.16 -7.39
C GLU A 100 -11.34 -3.68 -5.95
N LEU A 101 -12.14 -4.42 -5.18
CA LEU A 101 -12.36 -4.14 -3.76
C LEU A 101 -11.05 -4.21 -2.97
N LEU A 102 -10.23 -5.24 -3.19
CA LEU A 102 -8.93 -5.39 -2.54
C LEU A 102 -7.99 -4.22 -2.85
N GLU A 103 -7.99 -3.74 -4.10
CA GLU A 103 -7.24 -2.55 -4.50
C GLU A 103 -7.74 -1.30 -3.76
N LYS A 104 -9.06 -1.10 -3.70
CA LYS A 104 -9.67 0.01 -2.95
C LYS A 104 -9.30 -0.04 -1.46
N CYS A 105 -9.40 -1.19 -0.80
CA CYS A 105 -9.02 -1.37 0.60
C CYS A 105 -7.52 -1.07 0.81
N CYS A 106 -6.66 -1.51 -0.12
CA CYS A 106 -5.23 -1.23 -0.06
C CYS A 106 -4.94 0.27 -0.15
N LEU A 107 -5.62 1.00 -1.04
CA LEU A 107 -5.47 2.44 -1.17
C LEU A 107 -5.96 3.15 0.09
N GLN A 108 -7.13 2.80 0.61
CA GLN A 108 -7.65 3.37 1.87
C GLN A 108 -6.69 3.16 3.05
N TRP A 109 -6.08 1.97 3.15
CA TRP A 109 -5.07 1.69 4.16
C TRP A 109 -3.82 2.57 3.99
N LEU A 110 -3.29 2.72 2.78
CA LEU A 110 -2.16 3.62 2.52
C LEU A 110 -2.49 5.07 2.86
N GLN A 111 -3.69 5.54 2.52
CA GLN A 111 -4.15 6.88 2.85
C GLN A 111 -4.23 7.08 4.36
N ALA A 112 -4.80 6.12 5.10
CA ALA A 112 -4.85 6.16 6.55
C ALA A 112 -3.44 6.21 7.19
N LEU A 113 -2.45 5.51 6.64
CA LEU A 113 -1.06 5.60 7.13
C LEU A 113 -0.46 6.99 6.93
N VAL A 114 -0.80 7.68 5.85
CA VAL A 114 -0.37 9.07 5.61
C VAL A 114 -1.03 10.02 6.60
N ASP A 115 -2.35 9.90 6.75
CA ASP A 115 -3.15 10.82 7.55
C ASP A 115 -2.87 10.70 9.05
N THR A 116 -2.60 9.48 9.54
CA THR A 116 -2.27 9.23 10.95
C THR A 116 -0.82 9.56 11.31
N SER A 117 0.11 9.51 10.35
CA SER A 117 1.53 9.73 10.62
C SER A 117 1.86 11.22 10.81
N HIS A 118 2.49 11.57 11.93
CA HIS A 118 2.99 12.92 12.19
C HIS A 118 4.18 13.33 11.33
N LYS A 119 4.92 12.35 10.77
CA LYS A 119 5.99 12.60 9.78
C LYS A 119 5.39 13.14 8.48
N LEU A 120 4.27 12.55 8.06
CA LEU A 120 3.75 12.75 6.71
C LEU A 120 2.76 13.90 6.64
N TYR A 121 2.87 14.88 7.53
CA TYR A 121 1.95 16.00 7.62
C TYR A 121 1.89 16.82 6.32
N LEU A 122 3.02 16.91 5.58
CA LEU A 122 3.10 17.57 4.27
C LEU A 122 2.38 16.80 3.15
N LEU A 123 2.09 15.51 3.35
CA LEU A 123 1.42 14.66 2.37
C LEU A 123 -0.10 14.58 2.59
N ARG A 124 -0.60 15.10 3.71
CA ARG A 124 -2.03 15.09 4.06
C ARG A 124 -2.80 16.03 3.14
N GLY A 125 -3.93 15.56 2.61
CA GLY A 125 -4.79 16.37 1.73
C GLY A 125 -4.11 16.85 0.44
N ARG A 126 -2.98 16.25 0.04
CA ARG A 126 -2.27 16.66 -1.17
C ARG A 126 -3.12 16.41 -2.42
N LEU A 127 -3.30 17.45 -3.22
CA LEU A 127 -3.96 17.39 -4.52
C LEU A 127 -2.91 17.21 -5.61
N GLU A 128 -3.09 16.21 -6.47
CA GLU A 128 -2.25 16.02 -7.65
C GLU A 128 -2.82 16.76 -8.84
N PRO A 129 -1.97 17.45 -9.63
CA PRO A 129 -2.40 18.04 -10.88
C PRO A 129 -2.82 16.94 -11.85
N GLN A 130 -3.92 17.18 -12.57
CA GLN A 130 -4.43 16.28 -13.59
C GLN A 130 -4.46 16.98 -14.94
N LYS A 131 -4.27 16.23 -16.02
CA LYS A 131 -4.42 16.76 -17.38
C LYS A 131 -5.90 17.08 -17.63
N ASN A 132 -6.20 18.34 -17.95
CA ASN A 132 -7.54 18.82 -18.32
C ASN A 132 -8.63 18.60 -17.24
N LYS A 133 -8.25 18.44 -15.98
CA LYS A 133 -9.16 18.25 -14.85
C LYS A 133 -8.64 19.03 -13.65
N PRO A 134 -9.51 19.45 -12.71
CA PRO A 134 -9.06 20.06 -11.48
C PRO A 134 -8.12 19.10 -10.71
N PRO A 135 -7.18 19.64 -9.92
CA PRO A 135 -6.35 18.82 -9.05
C PRO A 135 -7.22 17.95 -8.14
N ALA A 136 -6.85 16.69 -7.99
CA ALA A 136 -7.61 15.74 -7.17
C ALA A 136 -6.70 14.98 -6.22
N GLN A 137 -7.25 14.53 -5.11
CA GLN A 137 -6.53 13.69 -4.18
C GLN A 137 -6.32 12.30 -4.78
N VAL A 138 -5.06 11.93 -4.99
CA VAL A 138 -4.67 10.60 -5.48
C VAL A 138 -3.76 9.98 -4.44
N THR A 139 -4.17 8.85 -3.86
CA THR A 139 -3.43 8.19 -2.78
C THR A 139 -2.11 7.58 -3.25
N ALA A 140 -2.10 6.89 -4.39
CA ALA A 140 -0.89 6.25 -4.92
C ALA A 140 -0.77 6.53 -6.42
N THR A 141 0.27 7.24 -6.80
CA THR A 141 0.64 7.50 -8.20
C THR A 141 2.11 7.88 -8.26
N MET A 142 2.75 7.69 -9.41
CA MET A 142 4.10 8.19 -9.67
C MET A 142 4.06 9.72 -9.69
N ARG A 143 4.64 10.35 -8.67
CA ARG A 143 4.51 11.80 -8.47
C ARG A 143 5.33 12.60 -9.47
N HIS A 144 4.78 13.75 -9.85
CA HIS A 144 5.36 14.65 -10.83
C HIS A 144 6.80 15.06 -10.50
N TYR A 145 7.12 15.33 -9.22
CA TYR A 145 8.49 15.71 -8.84
C TYR A 145 9.50 14.56 -9.01
N LEU A 146 9.06 13.30 -9.07
CA LEU A 146 9.94 12.16 -9.31
C LEU A 146 10.28 11.97 -10.79
N SER A 147 9.41 12.41 -11.71
CA SER A 147 9.60 12.28 -13.16
C SER A 147 10.04 13.58 -13.83
N MET A 148 9.56 14.73 -13.39
CA MET A 148 9.77 16.02 -14.05
C MET A 148 11.04 16.75 -13.62
N VAL A 149 11.52 16.55 -12.38
CA VAL A 149 12.76 17.17 -11.92
C VAL A 149 13.92 16.37 -12.50
N PRO A 150 14.73 16.91 -13.42
CA PRO A 150 15.77 16.15 -14.11
C PRO A 150 16.97 15.84 -13.21
N THR A 151 17.29 16.77 -12.30
CA THR A 151 18.44 16.66 -11.40
C THR A 151 18.14 15.71 -10.24
N GLN A 152 19.00 14.70 -10.05
CA GLN A 152 18.82 13.70 -9.00
C GLN A 152 18.90 14.30 -7.58
N SER A 153 19.87 15.19 -7.33
CA SER A 153 20.04 15.83 -6.02
C SER A 153 18.79 16.62 -5.59
N HIS A 154 18.12 17.30 -6.54
CA HIS A 154 16.89 18.02 -6.27
C HIS A 154 15.72 17.07 -5.96
N ARG A 155 15.59 15.96 -6.72
CA ARG A 155 14.60 14.93 -6.40
C ARG A 155 14.79 14.38 -4.99
N GLU A 156 16.04 14.12 -4.61
CA GLU A 156 16.38 13.60 -3.28
C GLU A 156 16.11 14.61 -2.17
N ALA A 157 16.43 15.89 -2.38
CA ALA A 157 16.13 16.96 -1.43
C ALA A 157 14.62 17.08 -1.20
N VAL A 158 13.81 17.13 -2.26
CA VAL A 158 12.34 17.19 -2.16
C VAL A 158 11.79 15.95 -1.46
N SER A 159 12.24 14.76 -1.88
CA SER A 159 11.83 13.51 -1.25
C SER A 159 12.17 13.48 0.23
N SER A 160 13.35 13.98 0.61
CA SER A 160 13.80 14.02 2.00
C SER A 160 12.97 14.96 2.85
N ILE A 161 12.53 16.09 2.27
CA ILE A 161 11.58 17.00 2.91
C ILE A 161 10.24 16.29 3.15
N LEU A 162 9.66 15.69 2.12
CA LEU A 162 8.36 15.02 2.19
C LEU A 162 8.35 13.79 3.11
N MET A 163 9.47 13.09 3.22
CA MET A 163 9.63 11.88 4.03
C MET A 163 10.06 12.15 5.48
N SER A 164 10.21 13.42 5.90
CA SER A 164 10.74 13.78 7.21
C SER A 164 12.13 13.17 7.49
N THR A 165 12.99 13.09 6.48
CA THR A 165 14.39 12.60 6.59
C THR A 165 15.43 13.71 6.44
N HIS A 166 14.98 14.96 6.39
CA HIS A 166 15.82 16.14 6.22
C HIS A 166 16.50 16.56 7.53
N GLN A 167 17.54 17.41 7.43
CA GLN A 167 18.32 17.89 8.57
C GLN A 167 17.76 19.15 9.26
N LEU A 168 16.57 19.64 8.87
CA LEU A 168 15.94 20.76 9.57
C LEU A 168 15.60 20.41 11.03
N GLY A 169 15.65 21.42 11.91
CA GLY A 169 15.46 21.27 13.36
C GLY A 169 14.18 20.53 13.76
N VAL A 170 13.09 20.70 13.00
CA VAL A 170 11.81 20.01 13.24
C VAL A 170 11.90 18.48 13.22
N GLU A 171 12.83 17.91 12.47
CA GLU A 171 13.09 16.46 12.43
C GLU A 171 14.36 16.05 13.19
N VAL A 172 15.40 16.88 13.26
CA VAL A 172 16.61 16.56 14.06
C VAL A 172 16.29 16.50 15.55
N LEU A 173 15.62 17.53 16.09
CA LEU A 173 15.26 17.66 17.51
C LEU A 173 14.12 16.72 17.95
N ARG A 174 13.64 15.90 17.03
CA ARG A 174 12.65 14.86 17.32
C ARG A 174 13.27 13.64 17.98
N TYR A 175 14.50 13.31 17.62
CA TYR A 175 15.18 12.13 18.11
C TYR A 175 15.93 12.49 19.39
N VAL A 176 15.98 11.55 20.33
CA VAL A 176 16.84 11.69 21.51
C VAL A 176 18.27 11.48 21.04
N ASP A 177 19.16 12.37 21.46
CA ASP A 177 20.60 12.24 21.32
C ASP A 177 21.26 12.50 22.67
N HIS A 178 22.52 12.13 22.84
CA HIS A 178 23.26 12.32 24.09
C HIS A 178 23.26 13.78 24.56
N ALA A 179 23.19 14.74 23.63
CA ALA A 179 23.21 16.16 23.93
C ALA A 179 21.83 16.77 24.23
N HIS A 180 20.71 16.14 23.83
CA HIS A 180 19.38 16.77 23.93
C HIS A 180 18.25 15.77 24.17
N PRO A 181 17.31 16.07 25.09
CA PRO A 181 16.09 15.28 25.24
C PRO A 181 15.16 15.49 24.03
N ARG A 182 14.21 14.56 23.85
CA ARG A 182 13.19 14.69 22.82
C ARG A 182 12.35 15.94 23.07
N LEU A 183 12.32 16.85 22.10
CA LEU A 183 11.52 18.07 22.17
C LEU A 183 10.13 17.89 21.55
N GLU A 184 9.14 18.57 22.12
CA GLU A 184 7.80 18.69 21.53
C GLU A 184 7.84 19.48 20.23
N ARG A 185 6.96 19.15 19.28
CA ARG A 185 7.02 19.67 17.91
C ARG A 185 7.03 21.20 17.84
N GLU A 186 6.21 21.85 18.65
CA GLU A 186 6.09 23.32 18.73
C GLU A 186 7.37 24.00 19.18
N ARG A 187 8.20 23.28 19.97
CA ARG A 187 9.49 23.76 20.47
C ARG A 187 10.66 23.43 19.54
N ARG A 188 10.44 22.71 18.44
CA ARG A 188 11.50 22.37 17.46
C ARG A 188 11.65 23.46 16.39
N LEU A 189 11.76 24.70 16.85
CA LEU A 189 11.98 25.83 15.97
C LEU A 189 13.37 25.72 15.32
N CYS A 190 13.43 25.97 14.02
CA CYS A 190 14.71 26.16 13.34
C CYS A 190 15.32 27.47 13.85
N CYS A 191 16.66 27.55 13.97
CA CYS A 191 17.34 28.79 14.37
C CYS A 191 16.99 29.99 13.45
N LEU A 192 16.60 29.73 12.19
CA LEU A 192 16.14 30.75 11.23
C LEU A 192 14.74 31.31 11.51
N CYS A 193 13.96 30.68 12.39
CA CYS A 193 12.60 31.09 12.76
C CYS A 193 12.53 31.72 14.16
N ALA A 194 13.68 31.93 14.82
CA ALA A 194 13.77 32.53 16.16
C ALA A 194 13.98 34.06 16.12
N HIS A 195 13.73 34.68 14.97
CA HIS A 195 13.80 36.13 14.73
C HIS A 195 12.43 36.68 14.37
#